data_AF-A0A8H7NB41-F1
#
_entry.id   AF-A0A8H7NB41-F1
#
_cell.length_a   1.000
_cell.length_b   1.000
_cell.length_c   1.000
_cell.angle_alpha   90.00
_cell.angle_beta   90.00
_cell.angle_gamma   90.00
#
_symmetry.space_group_name_H-M   'P 1'
#
loop_
_entity.id
_entity.type
_entity.pdbx_description
1 polymer ?
#
loop_
_entity_poly.entity_id
_entity_poly.type
_entity_poly.pdbx_seq_one_letter_code
_entity_poly.pdbx_strand_id
1 'polypeptide(L)'
;MARCPGCERWQEVRAFRIGVGERRWRPGPGFPAGATHGETVNITEAFLDGIRCNACFAQAHGREELTAALSSWFFRLLAKHQSELELDAFWEWDKIRDLLPSLPSETQPAVQSILRAEFVASQGSTVLHPRSIEALQSLHGQFMRIWDGMPEPLASQYKAQNFRLERWCRGFKALTDYLAWLHASTREIQENPQALVDWALSPDGNKWSQDGNYLV
;
A
#
# COMPACT_ATOMS: atom_id res chain seq x y z
N MET A 1 -18.24 -4.89 11.29
CA MET A 1 -18.30 -5.71 12.52
C MET A 1 -18.34 -7.19 12.14
N ALA A 2 -17.72 -8.07 12.94
CA ALA A 2 -17.71 -9.52 12.77
C ALA A 2 -17.97 -10.23 14.13
N ARG A 3 -18.52 -11.44 14.10
CA ARG A 3 -18.83 -12.21 15.31
C ARG A 3 -17.59 -12.99 15.74
N CYS A 4 -17.17 -12.83 16.99
CA CYS A 4 -16.23 -13.75 17.65
C CYS A 4 -17.06 -14.75 18.47
N PRO A 5 -16.92 -16.07 18.30
CA PRO A 5 -17.74 -17.00 19.08
C PRO A 5 -17.34 -17.08 20.56
N GLY A 6 -16.27 -16.37 20.97
CA GLY A 6 -15.89 -16.21 22.38
C GLY A 6 -16.35 -14.88 22.98
N CYS A 7 -17.05 -14.03 22.21
CA CYS A 7 -17.57 -12.75 22.68
C CYS A 7 -19.10 -12.71 22.60
N GLU A 8 -19.72 -12.07 23.58
CA GLU A 8 -21.16 -11.81 23.57
C GLU A 8 -21.54 -10.70 22.58
N ARG A 9 -20.61 -9.79 22.31
CA ARG A 9 -20.80 -8.64 21.41
C ARG A 9 -20.06 -8.83 20.10
N TRP A 10 -20.65 -8.27 19.04
CA TRP A 10 -19.95 -8.08 17.77
C TRP A 10 -18.69 -7.26 17.98
N GLN A 11 -17.63 -7.64 17.28
CA GLN A 11 -16.32 -6.98 17.35
C GLN A 11 -16.06 -6.22 16.06
N GLU A 12 -15.21 -5.19 16.12
CA GLU A 12 -14.72 -4.54 14.91
C GLU A 12 -13.87 -5.51 14.08
N VAL A 13 -13.85 -5.32 12.76
CA VAL A 13 -13.09 -6.21 11.86
C VAL A 13 -11.60 -6.23 12.19
N ARG A 14 -11.05 -5.10 12.61
CA ARG A 14 -9.64 -4.98 13.03
C ARG A 14 -9.29 -5.79 14.28
N ALA A 15 -10.30 -6.23 15.05
CA ALA A 15 -10.08 -7.14 16.16
C ALA A 15 -9.70 -8.55 15.68
N PHE A 16 -9.61 -8.80 14.37
CA PHE A 16 -9.29 -10.09 13.78
C PHE A 16 -8.07 -10.00 12.86
N ARG A 17 -7.37 -11.12 12.71
CA ARG A 17 -6.13 -11.26 11.93
C ARG A 17 -6.45 -11.71 10.49
N ILE A 18 -7.28 -10.95 9.77
CA ILE A 18 -7.77 -11.28 8.41
C ILE A 18 -7.61 -10.11 7.44
N GLY A 19 -7.65 -10.40 6.13
CA GLY A 19 -7.74 -9.35 5.10
C GLY A 19 -6.43 -8.98 4.41
N VAL A 20 -5.38 -9.81 4.49
CA VAL A 20 -4.10 -9.54 3.79
C VAL A 20 -4.28 -9.48 2.27
N GLY A 21 -5.37 -10.04 1.73
CA GLY A 21 -5.66 -10.07 0.29
C GLY A 21 -6.76 -9.10 -0.17
N GLU A 22 -7.63 -8.65 0.73
CA GLU A 22 -8.99 -8.28 0.33
C GLU A 22 -9.46 -6.98 0.98
N ARG A 23 -10.13 -6.15 0.19
CA ARG A 23 -10.78 -4.91 0.68
C ARG A 23 -11.99 -5.20 1.58
N ARG A 24 -12.40 -6.46 1.71
CA ARG A 24 -13.56 -6.90 2.49
C ARG A 24 -13.15 -7.98 3.48
N TRP A 25 -13.73 -7.91 4.69
CA TRP A 25 -13.51 -8.89 5.75
C TRP A 25 -14.23 -10.22 5.51
N ARG A 26 -15.24 -10.23 4.64
CA ARG A 26 -15.98 -11.41 4.18
C ARG A 26 -15.99 -11.45 2.65
N PRO A 27 -15.77 -12.63 2.03
CA PRO A 27 -16.05 -12.87 0.62
C PRO A 27 -17.45 -12.35 0.20
N GLY A 28 -17.52 -11.59 -0.90
CA GLY A 28 -18.81 -11.16 -1.48
C GLY A 28 -19.41 -12.22 -2.42
N PRO A 29 -20.71 -12.12 -2.77
CA PRO A 29 -21.29 -12.96 -3.81
C PRO A 29 -20.54 -12.76 -5.13
N GLY A 30 -20.08 -13.87 -5.74
CA GLY A 30 -19.18 -13.86 -6.90
C GLY A 30 -17.71 -14.12 -6.56
N PHE A 31 -17.37 -14.42 -5.30
CA PHE A 31 -16.02 -14.84 -4.94
C PHE A 31 -15.65 -16.15 -5.65
N PRO A 32 -14.51 -16.21 -6.36
CA PRO A 32 -14.01 -17.48 -6.84
C PRO A 32 -13.75 -18.37 -5.61
N ALA A 33 -14.28 -19.59 -5.64
CA ALA A 33 -13.93 -20.61 -4.66
C ALA A 33 -12.40 -20.76 -4.69
N GLY A 34 -11.71 -20.34 -3.62
CA GLY A 34 -10.25 -20.35 -3.58
C GLY A 34 -9.55 -19.03 -3.25
N ALA A 35 -10.27 -17.96 -2.91
CA ALA A 35 -9.62 -16.71 -2.49
C ALA A 35 -8.84 -16.92 -1.18
N THR A 36 -7.54 -16.61 -1.25
CA THR A 36 -6.57 -16.94 -0.22
C THR A 36 -6.35 -15.79 0.75
N HIS A 37 -6.44 -16.07 2.05
CA HIS A 37 -5.80 -15.26 3.08
C HIS A 37 -4.30 -15.55 3.00
N GLY A 38 -3.53 -14.62 2.42
CA GLY A 38 -2.09 -14.76 2.24
C GLY A 38 -1.71 -16.08 1.56
N GLU A 39 -2.00 -16.21 0.27
CA GLU A 39 -1.58 -17.31 -0.63
C GLU A 39 -1.93 -18.76 -0.20
N THR A 40 -2.42 -19.03 1.01
CA THR A 40 -2.42 -20.39 1.59
C THR A 40 -3.71 -20.83 2.28
N VAL A 41 -4.65 -19.93 2.62
CA VAL A 41 -5.89 -20.33 3.31
C VAL A 41 -7.13 -19.85 2.57
N ASN A 42 -7.94 -20.78 2.07
CA ASN A 42 -9.26 -20.46 1.51
C ASN A 42 -10.17 -19.89 2.61
N ILE A 43 -10.68 -18.67 2.41
CA ILE A 43 -11.63 -18.06 3.35
C ILE A 43 -12.99 -18.75 3.18
N THR A 44 -13.24 -19.79 3.95
CA THR A 44 -14.54 -20.50 4.01
C THR A 44 -15.39 -19.96 5.16
N GLU A 45 -16.69 -20.27 5.14
CA GLU A 45 -17.59 -19.92 6.25
C GLU A 45 -17.15 -20.61 7.56
N ALA A 46 -16.72 -21.88 7.48
CA ALA A 46 -16.14 -22.59 8.62
C ALA A 46 -14.86 -21.94 9.17
N PHE A 47 -14.01 -21.38 8.31
CA PHE A 47 -12.84 -20.61 8.75
C PHE A 47 -13.25 -19.33 9.49
N LEU A 48 -14.23 -18.59 8.94
CA LEU A 48 -14.76 -17.38 9.56
C LEU A 48 -15.47 -17.68 10.89
N ASP A 49 -16.15 -18.82 11.02
CA ASP A 49 -16.79 -19.23 12.26
C ASP A 49 -15.77 -19.70 13.32
N GLY A 50 -14.62 -20.19 12.88
CA GLY A 50 -13.52 -20.61 13.75
C GLY A 50 -12.65 -19.47 14.27
N ILE A 51 -12.72 -18.28 13.66
CA ILE A 51 -11.77 -17.21 13.98
C ILE A 51 -12.10 -16.49 15.29
N ARG A 52 -11.06 -16.32 16.11
CA ARG A 52 -11.13 -15.58 17.38
C ARG A 52 -10.58 -14.16 17.22
N CYS A 53 -11.24 -13.20 17.85
CA CYS A 53 -10.69 -11.85 17.99
C CYS A 53 -9.36 -11.87 18.76
N ASN A 54 -8.58 -10.78 18.70
CA ASN A 54 -7.25 -10.68 19.32
C ASN A 54 -7.32 -10.94 20.83
N ALA A 55 -8.34 -10.43 21.53
CA ALA A 55 -8.53 -10.66 22.96
C ALA A 55 -8.77 -12.15 23.28
N CYS A 56 -9.75 -12.80 22.64
CA CYS A 56 -10.01 -14.22 22.86
C CYS A 56 -8.84 -15.12 22.44
N PHE A 57 -8.11 -14.73 21.38
CA PHE A 57 -6.92 -15.46 20.95
C PHE A 57 -5.80 -15.34 21.99
N ALA A 58 -5.50 -14.14 22.48
CA ALA A 58 -4.49 -13.93 23.53
C ALA A 58 -4.85 -14.64 24.83
N GLN A 59 -6.14 -14.70 25.19
CA GLN A 59 -6.59 -15.43 26.37
C GLN A 59 -6.36 -16.94 26.24
N ALA A 60 -6.54 -17.50 25.04
CA ALA A 60 -6.40 -18.93 24.80
C ALA A 60 -4.95 -19.37 24.58
N HIS A 61 -4.14 -18.52 23.94
CA HIS A 61 -2.81 -18.91 23.45
C HIS A 61 -1.66 -18.15 24.11
N GLY A 62 -1.92 -17.01 24.76
CA GLY A 62 -0.88 -16.14 25.28
C GLY A 62 -0.63 -14.92 24.39
N ARG A 63 0.08 -13.94 24.97
CA ARG A 63 0.43 -12.70 24.27
C ARG A 63 1.55 -12.91 23.25
N GLU A 64 2.49 -13.82 23.52
CA GLU A 64 3.62 -14.11 22.63
C GLU A 64 3.15 -14.69 21.30
N GLU A 65 2.21 -15.64 21.35
CA GLU A 65 1.57 -16.24 20.20
C GLU A 65 0.77 -15.20 19.41
N LEU A 66 0.10 -14.28 20.11
CA LEU A 66 -0.57 -13.15 19.46
C LEU A 66 0.44 -12.22 18.77
N THR A 67 1.58 -11.93 19.40
CA THR A 67 2.66 -11.13 18.81
C THR A 67 3.15 -11.77 17.51
N ALA A 68 3.45 -13.08 17.52
CA ALA A 68 3.91 -13.80 16.34
C ALA A 68 2.85 -13.79 15.22
N ALA A 69 1.59 -14.05 15.57
CA ALA A 69 0.49 -14.06 14.61
C ALA A 69 0.23 -12.68 14.00
N LEU A 70 0.22 -11.61 14.82
CA LEU A 70 0.04 -10.24 14.34
C LEU A 70 1.23 -9.76 13.51
N SER A 71 2.45 -10.05 13.92
CA SER A 71 3.66 -9.65 13.17
C SER A 71 3.65 -10.31 11.79
N SER A 72 3.41 -11.61 11.71
CA SER A 72 3.29 -12.34 10.44
C SER A 72 2.17 -11.77 9.56
N TRP A 73 1.01 -11.49 10.14
CA TRP A 73 -0.13 -10.89 9.44
C TRP A 73 0.20 -9.49 8.91
N PHE A 74 0.76 -8.62 9.76
CA PHE A 74 1.03 -7.23 9.44
C PHE A 74 2.16 -7.08 8.42
N PHE A 75 3.23 -7.88 8.53
CA PHE A 75 4.31 -7.85 7.54
C PHE A 75 3.83 -8.28 6.16
N ARG A 76 2.94 -9.28 6.06
CA ARG A 76 2.34 -9.64 4.77
C ARG A 76 1.47 -8.51 4.22
N LEU A 77 0.70 -7.82 5.07
CA LEU A 77 -0.12 -6.68 4.67
C LEU A 77 0.76 -5.53 4.14
N LEU A 78 1.83 -5.18 4.87
CA LEU A 78 2.79 -4.16 4.47
C LEU A 78 3.48 -4.54 3.15
N ALA A 79 4.01 -5.75 3.04
CA ALA A 79 4.69 -6.23 1.84
C ALA A 79 3.79 -6.21 0.61
N LYS A 80 2.51 -6.60 0.77
CA LYS A 80 1.54 -6.52 -0.32
C LYS A 80 1.30 -5.08 -0.76
N HIS A 81 0.96 -4.18 0.18
CA HIS A 81 0.70 -2.78 -0.16
C HIS A 81 1.92 -2.11 -0.78
N GLN A 82 3.09 -2.40 -0.25
CA GLN A 82 4.34 -1.94 -0.83
C GLN A 82 4.49 -2.44 -2.27
N SER A 83 4.35 -3.74 -2.52
CA SER A 83 4.49 -4.30 -3.87
C SER A 83 3.50 -3.70 -4.88
N GLU A 84 2.24 -3.48 -4.46
CA GLU A 84 1.22 -2.83 -5.30
C GLU A 84 1.61 -1.39 -5.66
N LEU A 85 2.05 -0.60 -4.68
CA LEU A 85 2.43 0.80 -4.89
C LEU A 85 3.72 0.96 -5.69
N GLU A 86 4.66 0.05 -5.51
CA GLU A 86 5.90 0.04 -6.29
C GLU A 86 5.65 -0.30 -7.74
N LEU A 87 4.75 -1.26 -8.00
CA LEU A 87 4.27 -1.54 -9.36
C LEU A 87 3.59 -0.31 -9.95
N ASP A 88 2.69 0.35 -9.22
CA ASP A 88 2.04 1.58 -9.68
C ASP A 88 3.06 2.69 -9.99
N ALA A 89 4.08 2.87 -9.13
CA ALA A 89 5.15 3.83 -9.36
C ALA A 89 5.96 3.50 -10.62
N PHE A 90 6.29 2.23 -10.82
CA PHE A 90 7.06 1.76 -11.97
C PHE A 90 6.28 1.88 -13.29
N TRP A 91 5.02 1.43 -13.30
CA TRP A 91 4.18 1.44 -14.50
C TRP A 91 3.95 2.86 -15.00
N GLU A 92 3.70 3.80 -14.09
CA GLU A 92 3.47 5.19 -14.47
C GLU A 92 4.79 5.89 -14.85
N TRP A 93 5.92 5.51 -14.25
CA TRP A 93 7.24 5.92 -14.72
C TRP A 93 7.51 5.45 -16.15
N ASP A 94 7.18 4.20 -16.47
CA ASP A 94 7.39 3.64 -17.81
C ASP A 94 6.49 4.32 -18.86
N LYS A 95 5.29 4.78 -18.49
CA LYS A 95 4.46 5.60 -19.41
C LYS A 95 5.12 6.90 -19.86
N ILE A 96 6.04 7.47 -19.08
CA ILE A 96 6.81 8.63 -19.54
C ILE A 96 7.66 8.27 -20.77
N ARG A 97 8.16 7.02 -20.84
CA ARG A 97 8.89 6.49 -22.00
C ARG A 97 7.99 6.40 -23.23
N ASP A 98 6.77 5.89 -23.07
CA ASP A 98 5.79 5.80 -24.15
C ASP A 98 5.37 7.18 -24.68
N LEU A 99 5.38 8.19 -23.81
CA LEU A 99 5.02 9.56 -24.15
C LEU A 99 6.16 10.34 -24.80
N LEU A 100 7.42 9.90 -24.65
CA LEU A 100 8.59 10.60 -25.18
C LEU A 100 8.45 11.02 -26.66
N PRO A 101 7.99 10.15 -27.60
CA PRO A 101 7.85 10.53 -29.00
C PRO A 101 6.80 11.61 -29.23
N SER A 102 5.81 11.71 -28.34
CA SER A 102 4.75 12.71 -28.42
C SER A 102 5.16 14.04 -27.82
N LEU A 103 6.20 14.11 -26.98
CA LEU A 103 6.61 15.38 -26.37
C LEU A 103 7.18 16.37 -27.40
N PRO A 104 7.15 17.69 -27.13
CA PRO A 104 7.80 18.69 -27.97
C PRO A 104 9.27 18.33 -28.24
N SER A 105 9.73 18.45 -29.48
CA SER A 105 11.10 18.05 -29.88
C SER A 105 12.20 18.71 -29.03
N GLU A 106 11.94 19.92 -28.55
CA GLU A 106 12.82 20.70 -27.68
C GLU A 106 12.98 20.09 -26.27
N THR A 107 11.94 19.41 -25.75
CA THR A 107 11.95 18.81 -24.42
C THR A 107 12.37 17.34 -24.42
N GLN A 108 12.26 16.67 -25.58
CA GLN A 108 12.61 15.25 -25.72
C GLN A 108 14.02 14.90 -25.23
N PRO A 109 15.10 15.65 -25.54
CA PRO A 109 16.45 15.30 -25.07
C PRO A 109 16.56 15.34 -23.53
N ALA A 110 15.91 16.32 -22.90
CA ALA A 110 15.93 16.48 -21.45
C ALA A 110 15.15 15.34 -20.77
N VAL A 111 13.96 14.99 -21.27
CA VAL A 111 13.19 13.84 -20.75
C VAL A 111 13.93 12.52 -21.00
N GLN A 112 14.55 12.36 -22.17
CA GLN A 112 15.35 11.19 -22.47
C GLN A 112 16.55 11.05 -21.52
N SER A 113 17.19 12.15 -21.13
CA SER A 113 18.26 12.13 -20.12
C SER A 113 17.74 11.69 -18.75
N ILE A 114 16.55 12.13 -18.34
CA ILE A 114 15.92 11.72 -17.09
C ILE A 114 15.60 10.22 -17.11
N LEU A 115 15.05 9.71 -18.22
CA LEU A 115 14.73 8.28 -18.37
C LEU A 115 15.97 7.38 -18.44
N ARG A 116 17.10 7.90 -18.92
CA ARG A 116 18.39 7.19 -18.97
C ARG A 116 19.15 7.20 -17.65
N ALA A 117 18.85 8.14 -16.75
CA ALA A 117 19.38 8.07 -15.40
C ALA A 117 18.80 6.80 -14.78
N GLU A 118 19.63 5.75 -14.70
CA GLU A 118 19.19 4.42 -14.31
C GLU A 118 18.48 4.48 -12.97
N PHE A 119 17.18 4.22 -13.02
CA PHE A 119 16.48 3.76 -11.85
C PHE A 119 16.96 2.35 -11.59
N VAL A 120 17.79 2.16 -10.56
CA VAL A 120 18.11 0.83 -10.04
C VAL A 120 16.84 0.32 -9.34
N ALA A 121 15.84 -0.04 -10.15
CA ALA A 121 14.92 -1.10 -9.79
C ALA A 121 15.82 -2.33 -9.69
N SER A 122 16.10 -2.75 -8.46
CA SER A 122 16.84 -3.96 -8.16
C SER A 122 16.41 -5.08 -9.11
N GLN A 123 17.33 -5.50 -9.98
CA GLN A 123 17.11 -6.62 -10.88
C GLN A 123 16.59 -7.81 -10.07
N GLY A 124 15.30 -8.14 -10.24
CA GLY A 124 14.67 -9.31 -9.64
C GLY A 124 14.18 -9.20 -8.20
N SER A 125 14.23 -8.02 -7.55
CA SER A 125 13.58 -7.82 -6.24
C SER A 125 12.40 -6.86 -6.38
N THR A 126 11.21 -7.34 -6.03
CA THR A 126 9.93 -6.62 -6.02
C THR A 126 9.82 -5.64 -4.85
N VAL A 127 10.95 -5.11 -4.39
CA VAL A 127 11.05 -4.23 -3.22
C VAL A 127 11.97 -3.07 -3.58
N LEU A 128 11.40 -1.89 -3.76
CA LEU A 128 12.14 -0.65 -3.92
C LEU A 128 12.86 -0.35 -2.62
N HIS A 129 14.19 -0.27 -2.71
CA HIS A 129 15.00 0.19 -1.59
C HIS A 129 14.68 1.67 -1.30
N PRO A 130 14.73 2.16 -0.04
CA PRO A 130 14.50 3.58 0.27
C PRO A 130 15.33 4.57 -0.55
N ARG A 131 16.59 4.22 -0.86
CA ARG A 131 17.45 4.99 -1.78
C ARG A 131 16.89 5.11 -3.20
N SER A 132 16.18 4.10 -3.67
CA SER A 132 15.49 4.13 -4.97
C SER A 132 14.31 5.09 -4.92
N ILE A 133 13.59 5.21 -3.80
CA ILE A 133 12.48 6.18 -3.64
C ILE A 133 13.01 7.63 -3.77
N GLU A 134 14.11 7.96 -3.09
CA GLU A 134 14.73 9.30 -3.19
C GLU A 134 15.19 9.61 -4.63
N ALA A 135 15.79 8.63 -5.31
CA ALA A 135 16.17 8.78 -6.71
C ALA A 135 14.94 9.04 -7.60
N LEU A 136 13.86 8.28 -7.40
CA LEU A 136 12.60 8.46 -8.16
C LEU A 136 11.98 9.84 -7.89
N GLN A 137 12.00 10.32 -6.65
CA GLN A 137 11.56 11.67 -6.29
C GLN A 137 12.38 12.75 -7.00
N SER A 138 13.71 12.61 -7.05
CA SER A 138 14.58 13.54 -7.77
C SER A 138 14.29 13.55 -9.27
N LEU A 139 14.17 12.37 -9.89
CA LEU A 139 13.90 12.24 -11.32
C LEU A 139 12.49 12.75 -11.67
N HIS A 140 11.49 12.46 -10.85
CA HIS A 140 10.15 13.02 -10.97
C HIS A 140 10.16 14.55 -10.87
N GLY A 141 10.89 15.14 -9.91
CA GLY A 141 11.02 16.59 -9.78
C GLY A 141 11.67 17.24 -11.01
N GLN A 142 12.65 16.57 -11.63
CA GLN A 142 13.23 17.01 -12.89
C GLN A 142 12.21 16.98 -14.04
N PHE A 143 11.45 15.88 -14.15
CA PHE A 143 10.39 15.75 -15.14
C PHE A 143 9.31 16.81 -14.96
N MET A 144 8.87 17.06 -13.72
CA MET A 144 7.85 18.06 -13.42
C MET A 144 8.24 19.48 -13.83
N ARG A 145 9.52 19.84 -13.74
CA ARG A 145 9.98 21.16 -14.23
C ARG A 145 9.80 21.30 -15.75
N ILE A 146 10.03 20.22 -16.50
CA ILE A 146 9.79 20.19 -17.95
C ILE A 146 8.28 20.23 -18.20
N TRP A 147 7.52 19.43 -17.45
CA TRP A 147 6.07 19.29 -17.60
C TRP A 147 5.29 20.59 -17.30
N ASP A 148 5.69 21.32 -16.27
CA ASP A 148 5.09 22.60 -15.90
C ASP A 148 5.66 23.78 -16.70
N GLY A 149 6.85 23.62 -17.31
CA GLY A 149 7.48 24.61 -18.18
C GLY A 149 7.04 24.57 -19.64
N MET A 150 6.14 23.66 -20.03
CA MET A 150 5.65 23.59 -21.41
C MET A 150 4.89 24.87 -21.82
N PRO A 151 5.12 25.41 -23.04
CA PRO A 151 4.43 26.62 -23.48
C PRO A 151 2.95 26.38 -23.76
N GLU A 152 2.10 27.38 -23.54
CA GLU A 152 0.69 27.36 -24.00
C GLU A 152 0.59 27.65 -25.50
N PRO A 153 -0.44 27.13 -26.22
CA PRO A 153 -1.55 26.29 -25.74
C PRO A 153 -1.20 24.79 -25.65
N LEU A 154 0.04 24.43 -25.97
CA LEU A 154 0.52 23.05 -26.05
C LEU A 154 0.36 22.33 -24.71
N ALA A 155 0.74 22.98 -23.61
CA ALA A 155 0.60 22.45 -22.27
C ALA A 155 -0.84 22.02 -21.96
N SER A 156 -1.84 22.88 -22.22
CA SER A 156 -3.25 22.56 -22.00
C SER A 156 -3.72 21.35 -22.81
N GLN A 157 -3.38 21.30 -24.10
CA GLN A 157 -3.77 20.19 -24.97
C GLN A 157 -3.14 18.86 -24.51
N TYR A 158 -1.85 18.85 -24.19
CA TYR A 158 -1.14 17.66 -23.77
C TYR A 158 -1.63 17.14 -22.42
N LYS A 159 -1.81 18.02 -21.43
CA LYS A 159 -2.29 17.65 -20.10
C LYS A 159 -3.72 17.10 -20.15
N ALA A 160 -4.59 17.65 -21.02
CA ALA A 160 -5.94 17.13 -21.22
C ALA A 160 -5.95 15.74 -21.86
N GLN A 161 -5.09 15.49 -22.85
CA GLN A 161 -4.97 14.18 -23.51
C GLN A 161 -4.34 13.13 -22.57
N ASN A 162 -3.51 13.57 -21.62
CA ASN A 162 -2.76 12.71 -20.71
C ASN A 162 -3.20 12.86 -19.24
N PHE A 163 -4.50 13.01 -18.99
CA PHE A 163 -5.05 13.28 -17.65
C PHE A 163 -4.64 12.26 -16.58
N ARG A 164 -4.39 10.99 -16.95
CA ARG A 164 -3.91 9.96 -16.03
C ARG A 164 -2.47 10.25 -15.59
N LEU A 165 -1.61 10.62 -16.53
CA LEU A 165 -0.24 11.03 -16.22
C LEU A 165 -0.25 12.32 -15.38
N GLU A 166 -1.07 13.32 -15.72
CA GLU A 166 -1.21 14.54 -14.91
C GLU A 166 -1.61 14.19 -13.47
N ARG A 167 -2.60 13.32 -13.29
CA ARG A 167 -3.02 12.86 -11.96
C ARG A 167 -1.88 12.17 -11.21
N TRP A 168 -1.14 11.29 -11.89
CA TRP A 168 0.01 10.62 -11.28
C TRP A 168 1.11 11.61 -10.90
N CYS A 169 1.49 12.52 -11.81
CA CYS A 169 2.47 13.57 -11.60
C CYS A 169 2.15 14.42 -10.36
N ARG A 170 0.89 14.80 -10.20
CA ARG A 170 0.43 15.55 -9.03
C ARG A 170 0.36 14.69 -7.76
N GLY A 171 0.06 13.40 -7.88
CA GLY A 171 -0.06 12.45 -6.77
C GLY A 171 1.25 11.77 -6.35
N PHE A 172 2.32 11.91 -7.13
CA PHE A 172 3.57 11.16 -6.96
C PHE A 172 4.23 11.39 -5.60
N LYS A 173 4.17 12.62 -5.08
CA LYS A 173 4.68 12.91 -3.74
C LYS A 173 3.94 12.12 -2.67
N ALA A 174 2.61 12.10 -2.71
CA ALA A 174 1.80 11.34 -1.75
C ALA A 174 2.11 9.83 -1.84
N LEU A 175 2.28 9.30 -3.05
CA LEU A 175 2.68 7.91 -3.26
C LEU A 175 4.04 7.60 -2.59
N THR A 176 5.04 8.44 -2.83
CA THR A 176 6.40 8.22 -2.28
C THR A 176 6.49 8.46 -0.78
N ASP A 177 5.76 9.45 -0.25
CA ASP A 177 5.61 9.66 1.19
C ASP A 177 4.97 8.42 1.84
N TYR A 178 3.96 7.83 1.20
CA TYR A 178 3.28 6.63 1.70
C TYR A 178 4.18 5.38 1.65
N LEU A 179 4.94 5.19 0.58
CA LEU A 179 5.97 4.13 0.52
C LEU A 179 7.02 4.29 1.63
N ALA A 180 7.51 5.51 1.86
CA ALA A 180 8.46 5.79 2.95
C ALA A 180 7.85 5.48 4.33
N TRP A 181 6.56 5.82 4.52
CA TRP A 181 5.82 5.47 5.72
C TRP A 181 5.70 3.95 5.91
N LEU A 182 5.37 3.18 4.87
CA LEU A 182 5.30 1.70 4.95
C LEU A 182 6.65 1.08 5.37
N HIS A 183 7.76 1.57 4.84
CA HIS A 183 9.10 1.14 5.26
C HIS A 183 9.40 1.50 6.72
N ALA A 184 9.01 2.69 7.17
CA ALA A 184 9.19 3.12 8.55
C ALA A 184 8.37 2.23 9.50
N SER A 185 7.09 1.99 9.19
CA SER A 185 6.22 1.10 9.95
C SER A 185 6.75 -0.33 10.00
N THR A 186 7.33 -0.82 8.91
CA THR A 186 7.98 -2.15 8.89
C THR A 186 9.10 -2.24 9.92
N ARG A 187 9.98 -1.24 9.96
CA ARG A 187 11.10 -1.20 10.93
C ARG A 187 10.61 -1.06 12.36
N GLU A 188 9.66 -0.16 12.60
CA GLU A 188 9.08 0.05 13.93
C GLU A 188 8.51 -1.25 14.53
N ILE A 189 7.82 -2.04 13.72
CA ILE A 189 7.26 -3.33 14.15
C ILE A 189 8.34 -4.38 14.37
N GLN A 190 9.39 -4.39 13.54
CA GLN A 190 10.54 -5.29 13.74
C GLN A 190 11.27 -4.99 15.05
N GLU A 191 11.42 -3.71 15.39
CA GLU A 191 12.11 -3.26 16.61
C GLU A 191 11.24 -3.43 17.86
N ASN A 192 9.92 -3.25 17.75
CA ASN A 192 8.99 -3.37 18.86
C ASN A 192 7.70 -4.12 18.47
N PRO A 193 7.76 -5.44 18.29
CA PRO A 193 6.59 -6.23 17.89
C PRO A 193 5.51 -6.26 18.98
N GLN A 194 5.86 -5.98 20.23
CA GLN A 194 4.93 -5.94 21.35
C GLN A 194 3.94 -4.76 21.24
N ALA A 195 4.34 -3.66 20.58
CA ALA A 195 3.46 -2.53 20.29
C ALA A 195 2.22 -2.93 19.48
N LEU A 196 2.34 -3.92 18.58
CA LEU A 196 1.19 -4.44 17.83
C LEU A 196 0.16 -5.10 18.74
N VAL A 197 0.61 -5.85 19.73
CA VAL A 197 -0.29 -6.50 20.69
C VAL A 197 -0.93 -5.48 21.61
N ASP A 198 -0.17 -4.50 22.09
CA ASP A 198 -0.71 -3.43 22.94
C ASP A 198 -1.77 -2.63 22.17
N TRP A 199 -1.49 -2.27 20.93
CA TRP A 199 -2.45 -1.65 20.04
C TRP A 199 -3.69 -2.54 19.82
N ALA A 200 -3.49 -3.82 19.48
CA ALA A 200 -4.56 -4.76 19.16
C ALA A 200 -5.46 -5.14 20.35
N LEU A 201 -4.96 -5.00 21.58
CA LEU A 201 -5.69 -5.27 22.82
C LEU A 201 -6.17 -3.99 23.52
N SER A 202 -5.73 -2.81 23.09
CA SER A 202 -6.12 -1.55 23.70
C SER A 202 -7.62 -1.27 23.53
N PRO A 203 -8.28 -0.61 24.51
CA PRO A 203 -9.67 -0.16 24.39
C PRO A 203 -9.88 0.81 23.21
N ASP A 204 -8.89 1.64 22.89
CA ASP A 204 -8.91 2.58 21.77
C ASP A 204 -8.58 1.90 20.42
N GLY A 205 -7.94 0.74 20.48
CA GLY A 205 -7.96 -0.31 19.46
C GLY A 205 -9.36 -0.85 19.14
N ASN A 206 -10.41 -0.40 19.87
CA ASN A 206 -11.84 -0.57 19.57
C ASN A 206 -12.64 0.76 19.45
N LYS A 207 -11.99 1.94 19.50
CA LYS A 207 -12.61 3.26 19.24
C LYS A 207 -12.03 4.00 18.03
N TRP A 208 -12.19 3.45 16.83
CA TRP A 208 -11.97 4.18 15.57
C TRP A 208 -13.31 4.35 14.87
N SER A 209 -14.22 5.05 15.53
CA SER A 209 -15.29 5.80 14.88
C SER A 209 -16.12 6.50 15.95
N GLN A 210 -15.93 7.81 16.08
CA GLN A 210 -17.05 8.76 16.19
C GLN A 210 -16.67 10.11 15.57
N ASP A 211 -15.40 10.50 15.58
CA ASP A 211 -14.97 11.75 14.96
C ASP A 211 -14.34 11.48 13.59
N GLY A 212 -15.16 11.64 12.54
CA GLY A 212 -14.84 11.41 11.14
C GLY A 212 -13.79 12.34 10.54
N ASN A 213 -12.60 12.41 11.13
CA ASN A 213 -11.43 13.01 10.49
C ASN A 213 -10.55 11.91 9.93
N TYR A 214 -10.79 11.64 8.64
CA TYR A 214 -9.95 10.84 7.79
C TYR A 214 -8.52 11.41 7.78
N LEU A 215 -7.54 10.57 8.11
CA LEU A 215 -6.22 10.70 7.49
C LEU A 215 -6.35 10.03 6.12
N VAL A 216 -6.49 10.90 5.11
CA VAL A 216 -6.42 10.58 3.68
C VAL A 216 -5.00 10.20 3.32
#